data_AF-A0A7Y0S1C0-F1
#
_entry.id   AF-A0A7Y0S1C0-F1
#
_cell.length_a   1.000
_cell.length_b   1.000
_cell.length_c   1.000
_cell.angle_alpha   90.00
_cell.angle_beta   90.00
_cell.angle_gamma   90.00
#
_symmetry.space_group_name_H-M   'P 1'
#
loop_
_entity.id
_entity.type
_entity.pdbx_description
1 polymer ?
#
loop_
_entity_poly.entity_id
_entity_poly.type
_entity_poly.pdbx_seq_one_letter_code
_entity_poly.pdbx_strand_id
1 'polypeptide(L)' 'MDGLVLELQRDALNKTVSVADLLRKALVVSKKLQIIEMEAWICNELRGYENIEAIVPDYRKIRGEVILLITNLD' A
#
# COMPACT_ATOMS: atom_id res chain seq x y z
N MET A 1 14.55 24.84 -4.29
CA MET A 1 13.53 23.81 -4.57
C MET A 1 14.19 22.47 -4.35
N ASP A 2 13.77 21.73 -3.33
CA ASP A 2 14.27 20.37 -3.13
C ASP A 2 13.73 19.47 -4.25
N GLY A 3 14.50 18.44 -4.62
CA GLY A 3 14.08 17.46 -5.61
C GLY A 3 12.89 16.64 -5.09
N LEU A 4 11.97 16.25 -5.97
CA LEU A 4 10.77 15.47 -5.61
C LEU A 4 11.10 14.17 -4.83
N VAL A 5 12.24 13.54 -5.16
CA VAL A 5 12.74 12.36 -4.45
C VAL A 5 13.21 12.69 -3.03
N LEU A 6 13.87 13.83 -2.82
CA LEU A 6 14.30 14.29 -1.49
C LEU A 6 13.09 14.61 -0.60
N GLU A 7 12.05 15.21 -1.18
CA GLU A 7 10.80 15.45 -0.45
C GLU A 7 10.10 14.15 -0.06
N LEU A 8 10.08 13.14 -0.96
CA LEU A 8 9.53 11.83 -0.65
C LEU A 8 10.31 11.13 0.47
N GLN A 9 11.65 11.19 0.44
CA GLN A 9 12.51 10.63 1.49
C GLN A 9 12.29 11.32 2.84
N ARG A 10 12.19 12.66 2.85
CA ARG A 10 11.89 13.43 4.06
C ARG A 10 10.56 13.02 4.68
N ASP A 11 9.52 12.87 3.86
CA ASP A 11 8.20 12.47 4.33
C ASP A 11 8.18 11.01 4.82
N ALA A 12 8.95 10.12 4.19
CA ALA A 12 9.08 8.73 4.63
C ALA A 12 9.71 8.60 6.03
N LEU A 13 10.56 9.55 6.41
CA LEU A 13 11.17 9.62 7.75
C LEU A 13 10.30 10.38 8.76
N ASN A 14 9.24 11.05 8.31
CA ASN A 14 8.36 11.82 9.16
C ASN A 14 7.17 10.98 9.65
N LYS A 15 7.19 10.63 10.94
CA LYS A 15 6.14 9.85 11.61
C LYS A 15 4.76 10.52 11.63
N THR A 16 4.65 11.82 11.34
CA THR A 16 3.37 12.52 11.27
C THR A 16 2.69 12.39 9.91
N VAL A 17 3.39 11.89 8.89
CA VAL A 17 2.83 11.70 7.55
C VAL A 17 2.09 10.36 7.50
N SER A 18 0.86 10.38 6.98
CA SER A 18 0.10 9.14 6.81
C SER A 18 0.69 8.28 5.70
N VAL A 19 0.61 6.95 5.85
CA VAL A 19 1.06 6.00 4.81
C VAL A 19 0.34 6.26 3.48
N ALA A 20 -0.95 6.62 3.52
CA ALA A 20 -1.72 6.92 2.32
C ALA A 20 -1.20 8.17 1.58
N ASP A 21 -0.84 9.23 2.31
CA ASP A 21 -0.28 10.44 1.69
C ASP A 21 1.13 10.20 1.13
N LEU A 22 1.94 9.40 1.84
CA LEU A 22 3.25 8.99 1.36
C LEU A 22 3.13 8.20 0.04
N LEU A 23 2.19 7.25 -0.04
CA LEU A 23 1.91 6.48 -1.25
C LEU A 23 1.45 7.39 -2.41
N ARG A 24 0.57 8.38 -2.16
CA ARG A 24 0.16 9.34 -3.19
C ARG A 24 1.33 10.17 -3.71
N LYS A 25 2.24 10.61 -2.83
CA LYS A 25 3.46 11.31 -3.25
C LYS A 25 4.37 10.39 -4.07
N ALA A 26 4.56 9.15 -3.63
CA ALA A 26 5.33 8.15 -4.35
C ALA A 26 4.75 7.86 -5.75
N LEU A 27 3.41 7.88 -5.90
CA LEU A 27 2.75 7.72 -7.20
C LEU A 27 3.08 8.86 -8.18
N VAL A 28 3.14 10.09 -7.69
CA VAL A 28 3.56 11.25 -8.51
C VAL A 28 5.02 11.10 -8.93
N VAL A 29 5.88 10.65 -8.01
CA VAL A 29 7.31 10.38 -8.28
C VAL A 29 7.46 9.27 -9.32
N SER A 30 6.78 8.15 -9.15
CA SER A 30 6.87 7.00 -10.07
C SER A 30 6.40 7.36 -11.47
N LYS A 31 5.31 8.14 -11.60
CA LYS A 31 4.84 8.68 -12.88
C LYS A 31 5.88 9.58 -13.54
N LYS A 32 6.48 10.49 -12.79
CA LYS A 32 7.47 11.44 -13.31
C LYS A 32 8.76 10.75 -13.76
N LEU A 33 9.15 9.68 -13.07
CA LEU A 33 10.34 8.88 -13.39
C LEU A 33 10.05 7.69 -14.31
N GLN A 34 8.80 7.52 -14.75
CA GLN A 34 8.34 6.42 -15.61
C GLN A 34 8.64 5.01 -15.05
N ILE A 35 8.53 4.84 -13.72
CA ILE A 35 8.72 3.55 -13.04
C ILE A 35 7.38 2.83 -12.98
N ILE A 36 7.04 2.13 -14.07
CA ILE A 36 5.72 1.52 -14.31
C ILE A 36 5.36 0.49 -13.24
N GLU A 37 6.30 -0.36 -12.84
CA GLU A 37 6.09 -1.40 -11.84
C GLU A 37 5.68 -0.81 -10.48
N MET A 38 6.37 0.28 -10.08
CA MET A 38 6.06 1.01 -8.85
C MET A 38 4.69 1.70 -8.96
N GLU A 39 4.37 2.31 -10.10
CA GLU A 39 3.05 2.92 -10.31
C GLU A 39 1.93 1.88 -10.15
N ALA A 40 2.04 0.73 -10.81
CA ALA A 40 1.05 -0.33 -10.75
C ALA A 40 0.90 -0.87 -9.33
N TRP A 41 2.03 -1.10 -8.64
CA TRP A 41 2.05 -1.53 -7.25
C TRP A 41 1.34 -0.53 -6.32
N ILE A 42 1.70 0.76 -6.38
CA ILE A 42 1.09 1.80 -5.55
C ILE A 42 -0.42 1.92 -5.83
N CYS A 43 -0.84 1.78 -7.10
CA CYS A 43 -2.26 1.81 -7.45
C CYS A 43 -3.03 0.67 -6.76
N ASN A 44 -2.48 -0.55 -6.78
CA ASN A 44 -3.08 -1.69 -6.08
C ASN A 44 -3.12 -1.47 -4.56
N GLU A 45 -2.07 -0.89 -3.97
CA GLU A 45 -2.05 -0.62 -2.53
C GLU A 45 -3.05 0.45 -2.09
N LEU A 46 -3.30 1.46 -2.94
CA LEU A 46 -4.25 2.56 -2.64
C LEU A 46 -5.70 2.23 -2.98
N ARG A 47 -5.93 1.44 -4.03
CA ARG A 47 -7.28 1.19 -4.59
C ARG A 47 -7.78 -0.22 -4.31
N GLY A 48 -6.92 -1.09 -3.77
CA GLY A 48 -7.21 -2.51 -3.63
C GLY A 48 -6.83 -3.31 -4.88
N TYR A 49 -6.84 -4.62 -4.71
CA TYR A 49 -6.49 -5.59 -5.74
C TYR A 49 -7.78 -6.05 -6.46
N GLU A 50 -8.40 -5.15 -7.23
CA GLU A 50 -9.74 -5.38 -7.81
C GLU A 50 -9.77 -6.44 -8.93
N ASN A 51 -8.66 -6.63 -9.62
CA ASN A 51 -8.59 -7.60 -10.71
C ASN A 51 -8.25 -9.00 -10.15
N ILE A 52 -9.05 -10.00 -10.51
CA ILE A 52 -8.77 -11.42 -10.19
C ILE A 52 -7.39 -11.86 -10.68
N GLU A 53 -6.89 -11.22 -11.74
CA GLU A 53 -5.55 -11.48 -12.30
C GLU A 53 -4.44 -10.67 -11.61
N ALA A 54 -4.76 -9.72 -10.74
CA ALA A 54 -3.74 -8.97 -10.03
C ALA A 54 -2.98 -9.91 -9.09
N ILE A 55 -1.67 -10.03 -9.31
CA ILE A 55 -0.79 -10.80 -8.42
C ILE A 55 -0.80 -10.12 -7.06
N VAL A 56 -1.53 -10.69 -6.11
CA VAL A 56 -1.54 -10.25 -4.71
C VAL A 56 -0.20 -10.67 -4.08
N PRO A 57 0.61 -9.73 -3.58
CA PRO A 57 1.89 -10.05 -2.95
C PRO A 57 1.71 -10.93 -1.72
N ASP A 58 2.69 -11.79 -1.43
CA ASP A 58 2.58 -12.75 -0.31
C ASP A 58 2.39 -12.06 1.04
N TYR A 59 2.98 -10.89 1.25
CA TYR A 59 2.80 -10.10 2.48
C TYR A 59 1.39 -9.51 2.64
N ARG A 60 0.56 -9.49 1.58
CA ARG A 60 -0.86 -9.13 1.64
C ARG A 60 -1.77 -10.36 1.88
N LYS A 61 -1.22 -11.58 1.87
CA LYS A 61 -1.97 -12.81 2.11
C LYS A 61 -1.99 -13.08 3.62
N ILE A 62 -3.16 -12.97 4.22
CA ILE A 62 -3.38 -13.26 5.64
C ILE A 62 -3.98 -14.67 5.77
N ARG A 63 -3.49 -15.45 6.73
CA ARG A 63 -4.06 -16.75 7.10
C ARG A 63 -4.77 -16.61 8.44
N GLY A 64 -5.95 -17.18 8.55
CA GLY A 64 -6.71 -17.27 9.78
C GLY A 64 -7.27 -18.68 9.95
N GLU A 65 -7.58 -19.05 11.19
CA GLU A 65 -8.26 -20.30 11.51
C GLU A 65 -9.73 -20.03 11.81
N VAL A 66 -10.60 -20.92 11.33
CA VAL A 66 -12.04 -20.85 11.63
C VAL A 66 -12.27 -21.43 13.01
N ILE A 67 -12.79 -20.60 13.93
CA ILE A 67 -13.16 -21.02 15.28
C ILE A 67 -14.68 -20.98 15.40
N LEU A 68 -15.27 -22.10 15.82
CA LEU A 68 -16.69 -22.19 16.15
C LEU A 68 -16.87 -22.04 17.67
N LEU A 69 -17.44 -20.91 18.10
CA LEU A 69 -17.83 -20.69 19.50
C LEU A 69 -19.29 -21.12 19.69
N ILE A 70 -19.50 -22.29 20.28
CA ILE A 70 -20.82 -22.73 20.74
C ILE A 70 -20.98 -22.20 22.17
N THR A 71 -21.83 -21.21 22.36
CA THR A 71 -22.27 -20.79 23.71
C THR A 71 -23.52 -21.58 24.05
N ASN A 72 -23.42 -22.49 25.03
CA ASN A 72 -24.62 -23.07 25.63
C ASN A 72 -25.25 -21.98 26.50
N LEU A 73 -26.49 -21.60 26.16
CA LEU A 73 -27.35 -20.87 27.07
C LEU A 73 -27.90 -21.90 28.07
N ASP A 74 -27.37 -21.88 29.29
CA ASP A 74 -28.01 -22.53 30.45
C ASP A 74 -29.30 -21.79 30.84
#